data_AF-A0A0M6WSU3-F1
#
_entry.id   AF-A0A0M6WSU3-F1
#
_cell.length_a   1.000
_cell.length_b   1.000
_cell.length_c   1.000
_cell.angle_alpha   90.00
_cell.angle_beta   90.00
_cell.angle_gamma   90.00
#
_symmetry.space_group_name_H-M   'P 1'
#
loop_
_entity.id
_entity.type
_entity.pdbx_description
1 polymer ?
#
loop_
_entity_poly.entity_id
_entity_poly.type
_entity_poly.pdbx_seq_one_letter_code
_entity_poly.pdbx_strand_id
1 'polypeptide(L)'
;MDLYNDSHEKVCILSGIKETCITSTLKTGDKEITFEFRKTNRYAADIKEEGYIRTDTDEFVIKQVEPSGEWYKCTGTLNVEELEGKQYPQGFETVEKTVDECLTEAIDGTGWKVIRCDVSKKRTIRIEQNCSAWDVAQQAITTYRCEMVFDSLNKGISVYEKYGEDRGAYFIERLNLKRLQVQSNSYDFATRLIPIGKDGLMLNIDGKNYVENHQYSKKVKTMTWKDERYTDAESLKEDAEAKLDELSKPYRSYTAEIINLVEAVQDEEKKEQYKEVFSIALGDTVLLISKSTGIRESHRIVKFYEYPLTKEKNKVELANTRLSFEEVQRTEQELS
;
A
#
# COMPACT_ATOMS: atom_id res chain seq x y z
N MET A 1 0.12 -22.04 -8.06
CA MET A 1 1.24 -21.16 -8.44
C MET A 1 2.07 -21.86 -9.49
N ASP A 2 2.35 -21.16 -10.58
CA ASP A 2 3.15 -21.64 -11.70
C ASP A 2 4.50 -20.93 -11.71
N LEU A 3 5.57 -21.68 -11.99
CA LEU A 3 6.91 -21.14 -12.24
C LEU A 3 7.12 -20.99 -13.75
N TYR A 4 7.61 -19.84 -14.15
CA TYR A 4 8.09 -19.55 -15.51
C TYR A 4 9.57 -19.15 -15.45
N ASN A 5 10.31 -19.46 -16.51
CA ASN A 5 11.69 -19.02 -16.65
C ASN A 5 11.76 -17.54 -17.09
N ASP A 6 12.98 -17.00 -17.19
CA ASP A 6 13.26 -15.63 -17.67
C ASP A 6 12.88 -15.39 -19.14
N SER A 7 12.51 -16.43 -19.88
CA SER A 7 11.94 -16.34 -21.23
C SER A 7 10.40 -16.41 -21.22
N HIS A 8 9.76 -16.31 -20.04
CA HIS A 8 8.32 -16.45 -19.84
C HIS A 8 7.73 -17.80 -20.31
N GLU A 9 8.54 -18.85 -20.35
CA GLU A 9 8.08 -20.20 -20.65
C GLU A 9 7.74 -20.93 -19.36
N LYS A 10 6.57 -21.60 -19.33
CA LYS A 10 6.12 -22.34 -18.14
C LYS A 10 7.05 -23.51 -17.87
N VAL A 11 7.71 -23.49 -16.70
CA VAL A 11 8.62 -24.54 -16.24
C VAL A 11 7.83 -25.65 -15.55
N CYS A 12 7.05 -25.29 -14.53
CA CYS A 12 6.28 -26.25 -13.76
C CYS A 12 5.13 -25.61 -12.98
N ILE A 13 4.24 -26.45 -12.48
CA ILE A 13 3.35 -26.08 -11.38
C ILE A 13 4.14 -26.30 -10.10
N LEU A 14 4.29 -25.27 -9.27
CA LEU A 14 5.04 -25.39 -8.02
C LEU A 14 4.31 -26.34 -7.06
N SER A 15 5.00 -27.40 -6.65
CA SER A 15 4.54 -28.38 -5.67
C SER A 15 5.59 -28.59 -4.58
N GLY A 16 5.16 -28.87 -3.35
CA GLY A 16 6.07 -29.05 -2.22
C GLY A 16 6.72 -27.75 -1.78
N ILE A 17 5.92 -26.68 -1.74
CA ILE A 17 6.29 -25.36 -1.23
C ILE A 17 5.67 -25.13 0.15
N LYS A 18 6.23 -24.22 0.92
CA LYS A 18 5.68 -23.81 2.23
C LYS A 18 6.00 -22.34 2.50
N GLU A 19 5.44 -21.82 3.60
CA GLU A 19 5.64 -20.45 4.04
C GLU A 19 5.37 -19.42 2.92
N THR A 20 4.41 -19.74 2.04
CA THR A 20 3.99 -18.81 0.99
C THR A 20 3.23 -17.66 1.63
N CYS A 21 3.74 -16.45 1.46
CA CYS A 21 3.13 -15.23 1.95
C CYS A 21 3.09 -14.19 0.83
N ILE A 22 1.89 -13.66 0.54
CA ILE A 22 1.69 -12.51 -0.34
C ILE A 22 1.45 -11.30 0.54
N THR A 23 2.34 -10.33 0.45
CA THR A 23 2.25 -9.07 1.17
C THR A 23 1.73 -7.99 0.23
N SER A 24 0.61 -7.35 0.56
CA SER A 24 0.05 -6.24 -0.22
C SER A 24 0.07 -4.95 0.59
N THR A 25 0.50 -3.84 -0.02
CA THR A 25 0.63 -2.54 0.66
C THR A 25 -0.25 -1.50 0.00
N LEU A 26 -1.17 -0.90 0.76
CA LEU A 26 -2.18 0.03 0.23
C LEU A 26 -1.56 1.33 -0.29
N LYS A 27 -0.50 1.81 0.37
CA LYS A 27 0.15 3.10 0.09
C LYS A 27 0.75 3.18 -1.31
N THR A 28 1.31 2.08 -1.78
CA THR A 28 2.06 1.95 -3.03
C THR A 28 1.26 1.18 -4.09
N GLY A 29 0.27 0.40 -3.65
CA GLY A 29 -0.47 -0.53 -4.50
C GLY A 29 0.34 -1.76 -4.91
N ASP A 30 1.59 -1.86 -4.46
CA ASP A 30 2.50 -2.96 -4.78
C ASP A 30 2.23 -4.21 -3.94
N LYS A 31 2.83 -5.30 -4.39
CA LYS A 31 2.79 -6.59 -3.72
C LYS A 31 4.16 -7.24 -3.76
N GLU A 32 4.43 -8.03 -2.73
CA GLU A 32 5.59 -8.91 -2.64
C GLU A 32 5.10 -10.34 -2.38
N ILE A 33 5.83 -11.32 -2.89
CA ILE A 33 5.61 -12.73 -2.58
C ILE A 33 6.87 -13.32 -1.97
N THR A 34 6.70 -14.09 -0.91
CA THR A 34 7.76 -14.93 -0.34
C THR A 34 7.29 -16.37 -0.29
N PHE A 35 8.19 -17.33 -0.50
CA PHE A 35 7.90 -18.76 -0.35
C PHE A 35 9.19 -19.57 -0.18
N GLU A 36 9.08 -20.74 0.42
CA GLU A 36 10.17 -21.71 0.48
C GLU A 36 9.98 -22.85 -0.52
N PHE A 37 11.00 -23.12 -1.33
CA PHE A 37 11.03 -24.17 -2.35
C PHE A 37 12.10 -25.22 -2.04
N ARG A 38 11.78 -26.51 -2.14
CA ARG A 38 12.68 -27.58 -1.69
C ARG A 38 13.87 -27.77 -2.65
N LYS A 39 15.10 -27.81 -2.12
CA LYS A 39 16.33 -28.01 -2.91
C LYS A 39 16.39 -29.33 -3.66
N THR A 40 15.72 -30.37 -3.14
CA THR A 40 15.67 -31.70 -3.77
C THR A 40 14.58 -31.83 -4.83
N ASN A 41 13.78 -30.78 -5.07
CA ASN A 41 12.82 -30.78 -6.17
C ASN A 41 13.57 -30.79 -7.51
N ARG A 42 13.08 -31.56 -8.49
CA ARG A 42 13.70 -31.65 -9.82
C ARG A 42 13.83 -30.32 -10.55
N TYR A 43 12.98 -29.34 -10.22
CA TYR A 43 12.97 -27.99 -10.79
C TYR A 43 13.73 -26.97 -9.95
N ALA A 44 14.44 -27.39 -8.90
CA ALA A 44 15.14 -26.47 -7.99
C ALA A 44 16.33 -25.75 -8.64
N ALA A 45 16.83 -26.23 -9.77
CA ALA A 45 17.84 -25.51 -10.57
C ALA A 45 17.21 -24.47 -11.51
N ASP A 46 15.91 -24.57 -11.78
CA ASP A 46 15.19 -23.67 -12.68
C ASP A 46 14.61 -22.44 -11.97
N ILE A 47 14.57 -22.46 -10.63
CA ILE A 47 14.21 -21.29 -9.82
C ILE A 47 15.43 -20.38 -9.68
N LYS A 48 15.35 -19.20 -10.30
CA LYS A 48 16.42 -18.19 -10.30
C LYS A 48 15.81 -16.79 -10.27
N GLU A 49 16.64 -15.82 -9.94
CA GLU A 49 16.34 -14.41 -10.12
C GLU A 49 15.94 -14.12 -11.58
N GLU A 50 15.02 -13.16 -11.75
CA GLU A 50 14.37 -12.78 -13.01
C GLU A 50 13.52 -13.89 -13.67
N GLY A 51 13.25 -15.01 -12.96
CA GLY A 51 12.14 -15.89 -13.27
C GLY A 51 10.80 -15.34 -12.77
N TYR A 52 9.68 -15.98 -13.12
CA TYR A 52 8.35 -15.48 -12.75
C TYR A 52 7.53 -16.50 -11.97
N ILE A 53 6.76 -16.00 -11.00
CA ILE A 53 5.75 -16.76 -10.28
C ILE A 53 4.38 -16.19 -10.62
N ARG A 54 3.50 -17.04 -11.13
CA ARG A 54 2.10 -16.70 -11.39
C ARG A 54 1.18 -17.35 -10.36
N THR A 55 0.39 -16.53 -9.68
CA THR A 55 -0.75 -16.94 -8.84
C THR A 55 -2.04 -16.85 -9.65
N ASP A 56 -3.19 -17.09 -9.00
CA ASP A 56 -4.48 -16.94 -9.67
C ASP A 56 -4.85 -15.47 -9.92
N THR A 57 -4.18 -14.53 -9.22
CA THR A 57 -4.53 -13.10 -9.20
C THR A 57 -3.42 -12.20 -9.73
N ASP A 58 -2.16 -12.62 -9.63
CA ASP A 58 -1.01 -11.76 -9.88
C ASP A 58 0.15 -12.57 -10.48
N GLU A 59 1.00 -11.89 -11.23
CA GLU A 59 2.34 -12.35 -11.59
C GLU A 59 3.40 -11.53 -10.86
N PHE A 60 4.46 -12.22 -10.43
CA PHE A 60 5.59 -11.67 -9.69
C PHE A 60 6.91 -12.04 -10.38
N VAL A 61 7.90 -11.17 -10.28
CA VAL A 61 9.28 -11.43 -10.70
C VAL A 61 10.09 -11.85 -9.50
N ILE A 62 10.80 -12.97 -9.59
CA ILE A 62 11.69 -13.47 -8.53
C ILE A 62 12.92 -12.56 -8.48
N LYS A 63 13.16 -11.91 -7.34
CA LYS A 63 14.29 -11.00 -7.15
C LYS A 63 15.39 -11.57 -6.27
N GLN A 64 15.07 -12.55 -5.42
CA GLN A 64 16.04 -13.17 -4.51
C GLN A 64 15.78 -14.66 -4.37
N VAL A 65 16.86 -15.47 -4.44
CA VAL A 65 16.84 -16.90 -4.12
C VAL A 65 17.95 -17.21 -3.10
N GLU A 66 17.57 -17.37 -1.84
CA GLU A 66 18.51 -17.55 -0.73
C GLU A 66 18.53 -19.00 -0.21
N PRO A 67 19.71 -19.61 0.01
CA PRO A 67 19.78 -20.91 0.68
C PRO A 67 19.26 -20.84 2.13
N SER A 68 18.30 -21.70 2.48
CA SER A 68 17.73 -21.83 3.83
C SER A 68 17.62 -23.32 4.22
N GLY A 69 18.68 -23.89 4.78
CA GLY A 69 18.74 -25.33 5.11
C GLY A 69 18.49 -26.21 3.88
N GLU A 70 17.48 -27.08 3.93
CA GLU A 70 17.02 -27.95 2.83
C GLU A 70 16.15 -27.24 1.77
N TRP A 71 15.96 -25.93 1.91
CA TRP A 71 15.06 -25.10 1.11
C TRP A 71 15.80 -23.92 0.50
N TYR A 72 15.22 -23.34 -0.54
CA TYR A 72 15.47 -21.98 -0.99
C TYR A 72 14.35 -21.09 -0.47
N LYS A 73 14.71 -19.98 0.18
CA LYS A 73 13.78 -18.89 0.47
C LYS A 73 13.80 -17.94 -0.72
N CYS A 74 12.64 -17.76 -1.34
CA CYS A 74 12.51 -16.96 -2.55
C CYS A 74 11.65 -15.73 -2.25
N THR A 75 12.08 -14.58 -2.77
CA THR A 75 11.35 -13.32 -2.67
C THR A 75 11.12 -12.79 -4.09
N GLY A 76 9.91 -12.33 -4.37
CA GLY A 76 9.57 -11.67 -5.62
C GLY A 76 8.70 -10.44 -5.41
N THR A 77 8.75 -9.53 -6.37
CA THR A 77 7.96 -8.30 -6.42
C THR A 77 6.91 -8.40 -7.51
N LEU A 78 5.80 -7.67 -7.39
CA LEU A 78 4.76 -7.61 -8.40
C LEU A 78 5.37 -7.32 -9.78
N ASN A 79 4.96 -8.04 -10.81
CA ASN A 79 5.47 -7.82 -12.16
C ASN A 79 4.93 -6.50 -12.72
N VAL A 80 5.79 -5.49 -12.76
CA VAL A 80 5.55 -4.16 -13.34
C VAL A 80 6.68 -3.77 -14.31
N GLU A 81 7.38 -4.75 -14.86
CA GLU A 81 8.63 -4.56 -15.61
C GLU A 81 8.47 -3.63 -16.83
N GLU A 82 7.31 -3.62 -17.51
CA GLU A 82 7.12 -2.68 -18.62
C GLU A 82 6.92 -1.23 -18.17
N LEU A 83 6.36 -1.02 -16.97
CA LEU A 83 6.26 0.32 -16.37
C LEU A 83 7.63 0.81 -15.92
N GLU A 84 8.43 -0.06 -15.32
CA GLU A 84 9.82 0.23 -14.96
C GLU A 84 10.68 0.44 -16.22
N GLY A 85 10.47 -0.35 -17.27
CA GLY A 85 11.22 -0.29 -18.53
C GLY A 85 10.94 0.97 -19.34
N LYS A 86 9.77 1.62 -19.18
CA LYS A 86 9.47 2.89 -19.84
C LYS A 86 10.11 4.05 -19.09
N GLN A 87 11.30 4.44 -19.57
CA GLN A 87 12.12 5.49 -18.97
C GLN A 87 11.87 6.87 -19.61
N TYR A 88 12.02 7.91 -18.79
CA TYR A 88 11.97 9.33 -19.13
C TYR A 88 13.29 10.00 -18.74
N PRO A 89 14.35 9.90 -19.57
CA PRO A 89 15.69 10.38 -19.22
C PRO A 89 15.79 11.88 -18.90
N GLN A 90 14.88 12.68 -19.43
CA GLN A 90 14.82 14.13 -19.23
C GLN A 90 13.74 14.55 -18.21
N GLY A 91 13.17 13.58 -17.49
CA GLY A 91 12.04 13.82 -16.60
C GLY A 91 10.68 13.71 -17.30
N PHE A 92 9.62 13.84 -16.50
CA PHE A 92 8.23 13.70 -16.92
C PHE A 92 7.41 14.88 -16.38
N GLU A 93 6.54 15.43 -17.22
CA GLU A 93 5.65 16.53 -16.83
C GLU A 93 4.25 16.38 -17.42
N THR A 94 3.25 16.59 -16.56
CA THR A 94 1.87 16.90 -16.96
C THR A 94 1.37 18.09 -16.14
N VAL A 95 0.70 19.03 -16.79
CA VAL A 95 0.23 20.29 -16.17
C VAL A 95 -1.28 20.33 -16.15
N GLU A 96 -1.87 20.50 -14.96
CA GLU A 96 -3.32 20.62 -14.75
C GLU A 96 -4.13 19.51 -15.44
N LYS A 97 -3.66 18.27 -15.27
CA LYS A 97 -4.26 17.06 -15.81
C LYS A 97 -4.95 16.26 -14.71
N THR A 98 -5.94 15.47 -15.08
CA THR A 98 -6.48 14.43 -14.20
C THR A 98 -5.47 13.30 -14.05
N VAL A 99 -5.62 12.46 -13.01
CA VAL A 99 -4.74 11.29 -12.82
C VAL A 99 -4.86 10.30 -13.98
N ASP A 100 -6.05 10.15 -14.56
CA ASP A 100 -6.30 9.29 -15.72
C ASP A 100 -5.51 9.76 -16.96
N GLU A 101 -5.59 11.04 -17.30
CA GLU A 101 -4.81 11.64 -18.40
C GLU A 101 -3.31 11.50 -18.14
N CYS A 102 -2.87 11.82 -16.92
CA CYS A 102 -1.46 11.75 -16.55
C CYS A 102 -0.89 10.34 -16.67
N LEU A 103 -1.60 9.34 -16.13
CA LEU A 103 -1.19 7.94 -16.22
C LEU A 103 -1.23 7.43 -17.66
N THR A 104 -2.26 7.78 -18.42
CA THR A 104 -2.38 7.38 -19.83
C THR A 104 -1.19 7.87 -20.65
N GLU A 105 -0.76 9.12 -20.48
CA GLU A 105 0.45 9.65 -21.10
C GLU A 105 1.71 8.93 -20.58
N ALA A 106 1.82 8.74 -19.25
CA ALA A 106 2.96 8.10 -18.62
C ALA A 106 3.18 6.64 -19.07
N ILE A 107 2.12 5.86 -19.25
CA ILE A 107 2.20 4.41 -19.51
C ILE A 107 2.04 4.05 -20.99
N ASP A 108 1.84 5.03 -21.88
CA ASP A 108 1.66 4.76 -23.32
C ASP A 108 2.75 3.84 -23.91
N GLY A 109 2.36 2.85 -24.70
CA GLY A 109 3.29 1.88 -25.28
C GLY A 109 3.85 0.80 -24.34
N THR A 110 3.53 0.79 -23.04
CA THR A 110 3.93 -0.32 -22.12
C THR A 110 3.02 -1.55 -22.22
N GLY A 111 1.85 -1.39 -22.85
CA GLY A 111 0.77 -2.36 -22.82
C GLY A 111 -0.14 -2.24 -21.59
N TRP A 112 0.27 -1.50 -20.57
CA TRP A 112 -0.57 -1.17 -19.42
C TRP A 112 -1.61 -0.12 -19.76
N LYS A 113 -2.76 -0.17 -19.06
CA LYS A 113 -3.88 0.76 -19.27
C LYS A 113 -4.54 1.14 -17.95
N VAL A 114 -5.03 2.37 -17.87
CA VAL A 114 -5.99 2.73 -16.83
C VAL A 114 -7.33 2.10 -17.20
N ILE A 115 -7.85 1.23 -16.33
CA ILE A 115 -9.10 0.49 -16.56
C ILE A 115 -10.26 1.01 -15.71
N ARG A 116 -9.95 1.81 -14.69
CA ARG A 116 -10.91 2.49 -13.81
C ARG A 116 -10.25 3.71 -13.21
N CYS A 117 -10.98 4.82 -13.13
CA CYS A 117 -10.54 6.00 -12.40
C CYS A 117 -11.73 6.72 -11.76
N ASP A 118 -11.76 6.76 -10.43
CA ASP A 118 -12.82 7.42 -9.65
C ASP A 118 -12.43 8.87 -9.26
N VAL A 119 -11.22 9.32 -9.64
CA VAL A 119 -10.64 10.61 -9.23
C VAL A 119 -10.67 11.60 -10.39
N SER A 120 -11.31 12.76 -10.18
CA SER A 120 -11.49 13.79 -11.21
C SER A 120 -10.67 15.07 -10.97
N LYS A 121 -10.01 15.19 -9.81
CA LYS A 121 -9.20 16.38 -9.48
C LYS A 121 -8.04 16.54 -10.44
N LYS A 122 -7.72 17.78 -10.78
CA LYS A 122 -6.56 18.11 -11.64
C LYS A 122 -5.37 18.49 -10.79
N ARG A 123 -4.18 18.03 -11.20
CA ARG A 123 -2.90 18.36 -10.56
C ARG A 123 -1.81 18.45 -11.63
N THR A 124 -0.67 18.96 -11.20
CA THR A 124 0.57 18.98 -11.97
C THR A 124 1.54 17.95 -11.40
N ILE A 125 2.04 17.03 -12.24
CA ILE A 125 3.20 16.19 -11.92
C ILE A 125 4.39 16.76 -12.68
N ARG A 126 5.49 17.00 -11.97
CA ARG A 126 6.77 17.37 -12.55
C ARG A 126 7.87 16.60 -11.84
N ILE A 127 8.61 15.80 -12.60
CA ILE A 127 9.81 15.11 -12.17
C ILE A 127 10.93 15.60 -13.09
N GLU A 128 11.93 16.29 -12.54
CA GLU A 128 12.97 16.96 -13.34
C GLU A 128 14.14 16.02 -13.69
N GLN A 129 14.31 14.94 -12.93
CA GLN A 129 15.33 13.91 -13.11
C GLN A 129 14.79 12.68 -13.87
N ASN A 130 15.70 11.79 -14.30
CA ASN A 130 15.31 10.50 -14.87
C ASN A 130 14.33 9.76 -13.97
N CYS A 131 13.27 9.23 -14.56
CA CYS A 131 12.25 8.44 -13.90
C CYS A 131 11.64 7.42 -14.87
N SER A 132 10.97 6.42 -14.34
CA SER A 132 10.18 5.44 -15.07
C SER A 132 8.69 5.81 -15.06
N ALA A 133 7.90 5.14 -15.90
CA ALA A 133 6.44 5.22 -15.81
C ALA A 133 5.92 4.69 -14.46
N TRP A 134 6.60 3.72 -13.85
CA TRP A 134 6.33 3.28 -12.48
C TRP A 134 6.54 4.40 -11.47
N ASP A 135 7.66 5.13 -11.53
CA ASP A 135 7.92 6.28 -10.65
C ASP A 135 6.85 7.37 -10.80
N VAL A 136 6.40 7.63 -12.03
CA VAL A 136 5.30 8.55 -12.29
C VAL A 136 3.99 8.07 -11.65
N ALA A 137 3.68 6.77 -11.73
CA ALA A 137 2.49 6.20 -11.08
C ALA A 137 2.57 6.33 -9.55
N GLN A 138 3.72 6.04 -8.93
CA GLN A 138 3.93 6.21 -7.50
C GLN A 138 3.81 7.69 -7.07
N GLN A 139 4.36 8.61 -7.87
CA GLN A 139 4.21 10.04 -7.64
C GLN A 139 2.75 10.50 -7.79
N ALA A 140 1.99 9.87 -8.69
CA ALA A 140 0.57 10.16 -8.90
C ALA A 140 -0.30 9.75 -7.72
N ILE A 141 -0.03 8.60 -7.09
CA ILE A 141 -0.70 8.18 -5.84
C ILE A 141 -0.65 9.31 -4.81
N THR A 142 0.56 9.84 -4.58
CA THR A 142 0.80 10.92 -3.60
C THR A 142 0.18 12.25 -4.04
N THR A 143 0.42 12.67 -5.29
CA THR A 143 0.03 13.99 -5.80
C THR A 143 -1.48 14.14 -5.90
N TYR A 144 -2.17 13.09 -6.38
CA TYR A 144 -3.63 13.09 -6.51
C TYR A 144 -4.32 12.60 -5.23
N ARG A 145 -3.56 12.12 -4.23
CA ARG A 145 -4.09 11.57 -2.98
C ARG A 145 -5.15 10.50 -3.26
N CYS A 146 -4.77 9.55 -4.09
CA CYS A 146 -5.59 8.43 -4.55
C CYS A 146 -4.95 7.10 -4.10
N GLU A 147 -5.62 5.99 -4.37
CA GLU A 147 -5.12 4.64 -4.11
C GLU A 147 -5.19 3.84 -5.41
N MET A 148 -4.15 3.07 -5.71
CA MET A 148 -4.04 2.31 -6.96
C MET A 148 -4.00 0.81 -6.71
N VAL A 149 -4.62 0.06 -7.63
CA VAL A 149 -4.51 -1.39 -7.70
C VAL A 149 -3.94 -1.76 -9.07
N PHE A 150 -2.85 -2.51 -9.06
CA PHE A 150 -2.16 -2.99 -10.26
C PHE A 150 -2.53 -4.45 -10.51
N ASP A 151 -3.12 -4.72 -11.68
CA ASP A 151 -3.42 -6.05 -12.19
C ASP A 151 -2.28 -6.45 -13.14
N SER A 152 -1.28 -7.17 -12.62
CA SER A 152 -0.11 -7.57 -13.42
C SER A 152 -0.41 -8.65 -14.45
N LEU A 153 -1.50 -9.40 -14.30
CA LEU A 153 -1.90 -10.41 -15.29
C LEU A 153 -2.51 -9.77 -16.54
N ASN A 154 -3.37 -8.77 -16.37
CA ASN A 154 -4.06 -8.10 -17.46
C ASN A 154 -3.47 -6.73 -17.82
N LYS A 155 -2.43 -6.30 -17.12
CA LYS A 155 -1.77 -5.00 -17.26
C LYS A 155 -2.73 -3.83 -17.06
N GLY A 156 -3.56 -3.92 -16.02
CA GLY A 156 -4.56 -2.93 -15.67
C GLY A 156 -4.16 -2.08 -14.46
N ILE A 157 -4.47 -0.78 -14.49
CA ILE A 157 -4.36 0.12 -13.34
C ILE A 157 -5.76 0.62 -12.99
N SER A 158 -6.20 0.36 -11.77
CA SER A 158 -7.44 0.92 -11.22
C SER A 158 -7.11 1.99 -10.19
N VAL A 159 -7.68 3.19 -10.35
CA VAL A 159 -7.45 4.35 -9.48
C VAL A 159 -8.71 4.68 -8.70
N TYR A 160 -8.59 4.70 -7.38
CA TYR A 160 -9.68 4.95 -6.45
C TYR A 160 -9.42 6.23 -5.66
N GLU A 161 -10.48 6.97 -5.34
CA GLU A 161 -10.36 7.97 -4.29
C GLU A 161 -10.07 7.29 -2.94
N LYS A 162 -10.77 6.18 -2.65
CA LYS A 162 -10.53 5.34 -1.48
C LYS A 162 -10.86 3.89 -1.84
N TYR A 163 -9.87 3.01 -1.78
CA TYR A 163 -9.99 1.59 -2.07
C TYR A 163 -10.47 0.79 -0.84
N GLY A 164 -11.24 -0.27 -1.06
CA GLY A 164 -11.85 -1.06 0.02
C GLY A 164 -13.13 -0.44 0.59
N GLU A 165 -13.81 -1.21 1.44
CA GLU A 165 -15.18 -0.94 1.88
C GLU A 165 -15.31 -1.02 3.41
N ASP A 166 -16.42 -0.54 3.94
CA ASP A 166 -16.83 -0.80 5.32
C ASP A 166 -17.99 -1.79 5.30
N ARG A 167 -17.70 -3.07 5.57
CA ARG A 167 -18.69 -4.16 5.64
C ARG A 167 -19.13 -4.48 7.06
N GLY A 168 -18.68 -3.68 8.05
CA GLY A 168 -18.92 -3.98 9.47
C GLY A 168 -18.03 -5.10 10.05
N ALA A 169 -16.97 -5.48 9.33
CA ALA A 169 -15.99 -6.45 9.82
C ALA A 169 -15.31 -5.95 11.09
N TYR A 170 -14.95 -6.88 11.99
CA TYR A 170 -14.34 -6.55 13.26
C TYR A 170 -13.22 -7.53 13.63
N PHE A 171 -12.28 -7.06 14.45
CA PHE A 171 -11.30 -7.89 15.13
C PHE A 171 -11.47 -7.75 16.64
N ILE A 172 -11.86 -8.84 17.30
CA ILE A 172 -12.18 -8.85 18.72
C ILE A 172 -11.26 -9.84 19.43
N GLU A 173 -10.61 -9.35 20.49
CA GLU A 173 -9.81 -10.17 21.40
C GLU A 173 -10.64 -11.35 21.92
N ARG A 174 -10.04 -12.56 21.93
CA ARG A 174 -10.68 -13.84 22.31
C ARG A 174 -11.70 -14.41 21.32
N LEU A 175 -11.92 -13.78 20.17
CA LEU A 175 -12.75 -14.32 19.09
C LEU A 175 -11.90 -14.59 17.84
N ASN A 176 -11.50 -13.53 17.15
CA ASN A 176 -10.77 -13.61 15.88
C ASN A 176 -9.49 -12.78 15.84
N LEU A 177 -9.14 -12.11 16.93
CA LEU A 177 -7.86 -11.45 17.13
C LEU A 177 -6.96 -12.35 18.00
N LYS A 178 -5.95 -12.99 17.39
CA LYS A 178 -5.01 -13.89 18.08
C LYS A 178 -3.97 -13.11 18.86
N ARG A 179 -3.41 -12.08 18.22
CA ARG A 179 -2.37 -11.24 18.78
C ARG A 179 -2.55 -9.83 18.29
N LEU A 180 -2.35 -8.87 19.18
CA LEU A 180 -2.31 -7.45 18.87
C LEU A 180 -0.99 -6.87 19.36
N GLN A 181 -0.23 -6.27 18.45
CA GLN A 181 0.90 -5.43 18.80
C GLN A 181 0.53 -3.97 18.51
N VAL A 182 0.79 -3.10 19.46
CA VAL A 182 0.50 -1.67 19.36
C VAL A 182 1.82 -0.93 19.32
N GLN A 183 2.04 -0.15 18.27
CA GLN A 183 3.11 0.85 18.25
C GLN A 183 2.49 2.23 18.29
N SER A 184 3.04 3.12 19.12
CA SER A 184 2.61 4.51 19.18
C SER A 184 3.79 5.43 19.40
N ASN A 185 3.81 6.55 18.69
CA ASN A 185 4.79 7.60 18.87
C ASN A 185 4.18 8.98 18.58
N SER A 186 4.91 10.04 18.90
CA SER A 186 4.49 11.42 18.64
C SER A 186 5.68 12.29 18.22
N TYR A 187 6.64 11.71 17.48
CA TYR A 187 7.84 12.43 17.06
C TYR A 187 7.48 13.60 16.15
N ASP A 188 6.56 13.36 15.22
CA ASP A 188 6.12 14.32 14.20
C ASP A 188 4.84 15.08 14.59
N PHE A 189 4.44 14.98 15.86
CA PHE A 189 3.22 15.59 16.37
C PHE A 189 3.27 17.13 16.29
N ALA A 190 2.33 17.69 15.52
CA ALA A 190 2.17 19.12 15.28
C ALA A 190 0.70 19.53 15.46
N THR A 191 0.47 20.72 16.02
CA THR A 191 -0.88 21.31 16.15
C THR A 191 -1.02 22.59 15.35
N ARG A 192 0.07 23.04 14.71
CA ARG A 192 0.11 24.15 13.77
C ARG A 192 1.03 23.81 12.60
N LEU A 193 0.56 24.01 11.38
CA LEU A 193 1.32 23.78 10.15
C LEU A 193 1.42 25.07 9.35
N ILE A 194 2.65 25.50 9.04
CA ILE A 194 2.94 26.59 8.09
C ILE A 194 3.26 25.92 6.74
N PRO A 195 2.31 25.86 5.80
CA PRO A 195 2.59 25.35 4.46
C PRO A 195 3.22 26.44 3.57
N ILE A 196 4.18 26.04 2.74
CA ILE A 196 4.89 26.92 1.80
C ILE A 196 4.87 26.25 0.43
N GLY A 197 4.13 26.84 -0.50
CA GLY A 197 4.05 26.42 -1.90
C GLY A 197 5.19 26.97 -2.76
N LYS A 198 5.00 26.89 -4.08
CA LYS A 198 5.96 27.35 -5.08
C LYS A 198 6.35 28.81 -4.89
N ASP A 199 7.62 29.14 -5.10
CA ASP A 199 8.15 30.52 -5.05
C ASP A 199 7.86 31.23 -3.71
N GLY A 200 7.67 30.45 -2.63
CA GLY A 200 7.34 30.99 -1.32
C GLY A 200 5.86 31.34 -1.13
N LEU A 201 4.96 30.80 -1.96
CA LEU A 201 3.52 30.92 -1.79
C LEU A 201 3.11 30.54 -0.36
N MET A 202 2.42 31.43 0.34
CA MET A 202 1.95 31.22 1.71
C MET A 202 0.44 31.43 1.79
N LEU A 203 -0.18 30.80 2.78
CA LEU A 203 -1.58 31.06 3.09
C LEU A 203 -1.76 32.47 3.65
N ASN A 204 -2.97 33.00 3.51
CA ASN A 204 -3.44 34.20 4.20
C ASN A 204 -4.86 33.97 4.71
N ILE A 205 -4.96 33.38 5.89
CA ILE A 205 -6.20 33.10 6.62
C ILE A 205 -6.32 34.14 7.72
N ASP A 206 -7.05 35.22 7.47
CA ASP A 206 -7.24 36.34 8.41
C ASP A 206 -5.91 36.91 8.94
N GLY A 207 -4.92 37.09 8.05
CA GLY A 207 -3.58 37.58 8.40
C GLY A 207 -2.63 36.51 8.96
N LYS A 208 -3.03 35.24 9.00
CA LYS A 208 -2.18 34.11 9.39
C LYS A 208 -1.76 33.28 8.17
N ASN A 209 -0.56 32.74 8.21
CA ASN A 209 0.00 31.88 7.16
C ASN A 209 0.03 30.39 7.53
N TYR A 210 -0.80 29.98 8.49
CA TYR A 210 -0.81 28.62 9.03
C TYR A 210 -2.22 28.13 9.30
N VAL A 211 -2.35 26.80 9.37
CA VAL A 211 -3.54 26.10 9.85
C VAL A 211 -3.27 25.54 11.25
N GLU A 212 -4.32 25.38 12.07
CA GLU A 212 -4.24 24.84 13.44
C GLU A 212 -5.24 23.71 13.65
N ASN A 213 -4.84 22.69 14.41
CA ASN A 213 -5.72 21.61 14.86
C ASN A 213 -5.26 21.14 16.24
N HIS A 214 -6.15 21.27 17.22
CA HIS A 214 -5.90 20.97 18.63
C HIS A 214 -6.70 19.76 19.13
N GLN A 215 -7.10 18.85 18.23
CA GLN A 215 -7.96 17.71 18.57
C GLN A 215 -7.42 16.83 19.71
N TYR A 216 -6.10 16.62 19.77
CA TYR A 216 -5.47 15.81 20.82
C TYR A 216 -4.87 16.64 21.96
N SER A 217 -4.37 17.85 21.66
CA SER A 217 -3.67 18.68 22.64
C SER A 217 -3.83 20.16 22.37
N LYS A 218 -3.96 20.95 23.45
CA LYS A 218 -3.97 22.41 23.42
C LYS A 218 -2.59 23.05 23.23
N LYS A 219 -1.50 22.27 23.26
CA LYS A 219 -0.14 22.78 23.03
C LYS A 219 -0.05 23.34 21.60
N VAL A 220 0.75 24.39 21.40
CA VAL A 220 1.13 24.88 20.07
C VAL A 220 2.47 24.27 19.71
N LYS A 221 2.48 23.33 18.76
CA LYS A 221 3.69 22.76 18.17
C LYS A 221 3.65 23.05 16.67
N THR A 222 4.51 23.96 16.25
CA THR A 222 4.56 24.47 14.89
C THR A 222 5.52 23.65 14.05
N MET A 223 5.08 23.26 12.86
CA MET A 223 5.91 22.64 11.82
C MET A 223 5.78 23.43 10.51
N THR A 224 6.82 23.38 9.68
CA THR A 224 6.79 23.92 8.32
C THR A 224 6.72 22.78 7.32
N TRP A 225 5.83 22.86 6.35
CA TRP A 225 5.75 21.91 5.23
C TRP A 225 5.94 22.68 3.92
N LYS A 226 7.00 22.35 3.18
CA LYS A 226 7.32 22.99 1.92
C LYS A 226 7.06 22.04 0.76
N ASP A 227 6.35 22.52 -0.27
CA ASP A 227 6.03 21.74 -1.47
C ASP A 227 5.86 22.64 -2.69
N GLU A 228 6.87 22.66 -3.57
CA GLU A 228 6.94 23.54 -4.74
C GLU A 228 5.91 23.18 -5.85
N ARG A 229 5.12 22.11 -5.68
CA ARG A 229 4.07 21.74 -6.64
C ARG A 229 2.83 22.63 -6.53
N TYR A 230 2.59 23.24 -5.38
CA TYR A 230 1.42 24.09 -5.17
C TYR A 230 1.65 25.48 -5.74
N THR A 231 0.84 25.85 -6.74
CA THR A 231 0.88 27.18 -7.36
C THR A 231 -0.31 28.06 -6.96
N ASP A 232 -1.31 27.49 -6.28
CA ASP A 232 -2.47 28.19 -5.75
C ASP A 232 -2.66 27.92 -4.24
N ALA A 233 -3.19 28.91 -3.53
CA ALA A 233 -3.32 28.86 -2.07
C ALA A 233 -4.47 27.96 -1.59
N GLU A 234 -5.46 27.67 -2.43
CA GLU A 234 -6.64 26.89 -2.04
C GLU A 234 -6.29 25.41 -1.93
N SER A 235 -5.65 24.85 -2.97
CA SER A 235 -5.11 23.48 -2.97
C SER A 235 -4.09 23.29 -1.85
N LEU A 236 -3.22 24.29 -1.62
CA LEU A 236 -2.23 24.25 -0.54
C LEU A 236 -2.90 24.20 0.84
N LYS A 237 -3.98 24.97 1.03
CA LYS A 237 -4.73 25.01 2.28
C LYS A 237 -5.45 23.70 2.55
N GLU A 238 -6.22 23.21 1.58
CA GLU A 238 -6.95 21.93 1.68
C GLU A 238 -5.99 20.80 2.08
N ASP A 239 -4.84 20.75 1.42
CA ASP A 239 -3.87 19.70 1.64
C ASP A 239 -3.11 19.85 2.98
N ALA A 240 -2.89 21.09 3.44
CA ALA A 240 -2.30 21.39 4.75
C ALA A 240 -3.26 21.04 5.90
N GLU A 241 -4.56 21.32 5.76
CA GLU A 241 -5.57 20.99 6.77
C GLU A 241 -5.67 19.47 6.95
N ALA A 242 -5.74 18.72 5.84
CA ALA A 242 -5.73 17.26 5.87
C ALA A 242 -4.44 16.71 6.52
N LYS A 243 -3.26 17.25 6.15
CA LYS A 243 -1.98 16.83 6.75
C LYS A 243 -1.93 17.11 8.24
N LEU A 244 -2.41 18.28 8.67
CA LEU A 244 -2.42 18.63 10.09
C LEU A 244 -3.44 17.81 10.89
N ASP A 245 -4.54 17.37 10.29
CA ASP A 245 -5.45 16.42 10.96
C ASP A 245 -4.74 15.13 11.37
N GLU A 246 -3.86 14.61 10.51
CA GLU A 246 -3.06 13.42 10.82
C GLU A 246 -2.01 13.70 11.91
N LEU A 247 -1.28 14.81 11.80
CA LEU A 247 -0.17 15.16 12.70
C LEU A 247 -0.63 15.67 14.08
N SER A 248 -1.88 16.13 14.19
CA SER A 248 -2.43 16.68 15.44
C SER A 248 -2.97 15.63 16.40
N LYS A 249 -2.59 14.36 16.19
CA LYS A 249 -2.77 13.22 17.09
C LYS A 249 -1.53 12.31 17.04
N PRO A 250 -1.23 11.54 18.09
CA PRO A 250 -0.12 10.60 18.06
C PRO A 250 -0.32 9.56 16.96
N TYR A 251 0.77 9.19 16.29
CA TYR A 251 0.76 8.06 15.39
C TYR A 251 0.51 6.77 16.18
N ARG A 252 -0.38 5.92 15.64
CA ARG A 252 -0.66 4.59 16.14
C ARG A 252 -0.77 3.63 14.97
N SER A 253 0.03 2.57 15.00
CA SER A 253 -0.11 1.43 14.11
C SER A 253 -0.37 0.17 14.92
N TYR A 254 -1.18 -0.70 14.33
CA TYR A 254 -1.58 -1.95 14.96
C TYR A 254 -1.21 -3.10 14.04
N THR A 255 -0.43 -4.04 14.55
CA THR A 255 -0.23 -5.32 13.89
C THR A 255 -1.16 -6.34 14.52
N ALA A 256 -2.09 -6.87 13.75
CA ALA A 256 -3.07 -7.85 14.19
C ALA A 256 -2.86 -9.20 13.48
N GLU A 257 -2.59 -10.25 14.24
CA GLU A 257 -2.69 -11.63 13.76
C GLU A 257 -4.16 -12.07 13.91
N ILE A 258 -4.79 -12.48 12.82
CA ILE A 258 -6.25 -12.66 12.77
C ILE A 258 -6.65 -14.07 12.33
N ILE A 259 -7.85 -14.47 12.73
CA ILE A 259 -8.56 -15.62 12.15
C ILE A 259 -9.61 -15.05 11.22
N ASN A 260 -9.53 -15.37 9.94
CA ASN A 260 -10.62 -15.03 9.03
C ASN A 260 -11.84 -15.90 9.39
N LEU A 261 -12.87 -15.27 9.97
CA LEU A 261 -14.05 -15.99 10.46
C LEU A 261 -14.78 -16.73 9.34
N VAL A 262 -14.82 -16.16 8.13
CA VAL A 262 -15.42 -16.80 6.95
C VAL A 262 -14.78 -18.16 6.67
N GLU A 263 -13.46 -18.23 6.79
CA GLU A 263 -12.70 -19.43 6.46
C GLU A 263 -12.77 -20.49 7.56
N ALA A 264 -13.12 -20.09 8.78
CA ALA A 264 -13.37 -21.01 9.88
C ALA A 264 -14.75 -21.69 9.80
N VAL A 265 -15.68 -21.16 9.01
CA VAL A 265 -17.03 -21.71 8.84
C VAL A 265 -16.97 -22.95 7.95
N GLN A 266 -17.40 -24.10 8.48
CA GLN A 266 -17.41 -25.39 7.76
C GLN A 266 -18.63 -25.56 6.84
N ASP A 267 -19.71 -24.86 7.14
CA ASP A 267 -20.98 -24.92 6.41
C ASP A 267 -20.93 -23.94 5.24
N GLU A 268 -20.94 -24.45 4.00
CA GLU A 268 -20.74 -23.63 2.79
C GLU A 268 -21.87 -22.61 2.56
N GLU A 269 -23.11 -22.91 2.95
CA GLU A 269 -24.23 -21.97 2.81
C GLU A 269 -24.09 -20.80 3.80
N LYS A 270 -23.74 -21.11 5.06
CA LYS A 270 -23.44 -20.08 6.06
C LYS A 270 -22.19 -19.29 5.72
N LYS A 271 -21.18 -19.95 5.16
CA LYS A 271 -19.94 -19.31 4.73
C LYS A 271 -20.22 -18.25 3.66
N GLU A 272 -21.10 -18.52 2.71
CA GLU A 272 -21.50 -17.53 1.71
C GLU A 272 -22.22 -16.33 2.35
N GLN A 273 -23.15 -16.58 3.29
CA GLN A 273 -23.80 -15.50 4.05
C GLN A 273 -22.80 -14.68 4.87
N TYR A 274 -21.80 -15.34 5.45
CA TYR A 274 -20.77 -14.68 6.25
C TYR A 274 -19.73 -13.94 5.41
N LYS A 275 -19.51 -14.32 4.15
CA LYS A 275 -18.58 -13.60 3.25
C LYS A 275 -18.96 -12.14 3.10
N GLU A 276 -20.25 -11.82 3.01
CA GLU A 276 -20.70 -10.43 2.81
C GLU A 276 -20.28 -9.50 3.95
N VAL A 277 -20.15 -10.01 5.17
CA VAL A 277 -19.87 -9.21 6.37
C VAL A 277 -18.45 -9.40 6.90
N PHE A 278 -17.90 -10.61 6.82
CA PHE A 278 -16.65 -10.99 7.48
C PHE A 278 -15.47 -11.13 6.53
N SER A 279 -15.67 -11.00 5.21
CA SER A 279 -14.55 -10.92 4.28
C SER A 279 -13.77 -9.64 4.54
N ILE A 280 -12.46 -9.78 4.55
CA ILE A 280 -11.51 -8.69 4.72
C ILE A 280 -10.55 -8.67 3.54
N ALA A 281 -10.24 -7.47 3.07
CA ALA A 281 -9.28 -7.20 2.02
C ALA A 281 -8.47 -5.96 2.36
N LEU A 282 -7.40 -5.74 1.61
CA LEU A 282 -6.64 -4.49 1.68
C LEU A 282 -7.56 -3.28 1.45
N GLY A 283 -7.38 -2.21 2.22
CA GLY A 283 -8.17 -0.98 2.13
C GLY A 283 -9.46 -0.97 2.96
N ASP A 284 -9.99 -2.14 3.33
CA ASP A 284 -11.23 -2.26 4.08
C ASP A 284 -11.14 -1.62 5.48
N THR A 285 -12.27 -1.12 5.95
CA THR A 285 -12.42 -0.61 7.33
C THR A 285 -12.88 -1.73 8.25
N VAL A 286 -12.21 -1.86 9.40
CA VAL A 286 -12.49 -2.87 10.42
C VAL A 286 -12.55 -2.25 11.81
N LEU A 287 -13.47 -2.73 12.65
CA LEU A 287 -13.57 -2.33 14.05
C LEU A 287 -12.62 -3.17 14.91
N LEU A 288 -11.57 -2.56 15.48
CA LEU A 288 -10.66 -3.21 16.41
C LEU A 288 -11.16 -3.06 17.85
N ILE A 289 -11.43 -4.18 18.52
CA ILE A 289 -11.86 -4.22 19.91
C ILE A 289 -10.90 -5.08 20.72
N SER A 290 -10.15 -4.44 21.62
CA SER A 290 -9.23 -5.09 22.53
C SER A 290 -9.47 -4.61 23.96
N LYS A 291 -9.90 -5.52 24.83
CA LYS A 291 -10.24 -5.20 26.21
C LYS A 291 -8.97 -4.97 27.03
N SER A 292 -7.91 -5.74 26.76
CA SER A 292 -6.63 -5.61 27.48
C SER A 292 -5.94 -4.28 27.23
N THR A 293 -6.08 -3.71 26.03
CA THR A 293 -5.49 -2.39 25.67
C THR A 293 -6.48 -1.24 25.73
N GLY A 294 -7.77 -1.50 26.00
CA GLY A 294 -8.82 -0.47 26.06
C GLY A 294 -9.19 0.12 24.70
N ILE A 295 -8.87 -0.56 23.59
CA ILE A 295 -9.10 -0.06 22.24
C ILE A 295 -10.48 -0.45 21.76
N ARG A 296 -11.19 0.53 21.19
CA ARG A 296 -12.42 0.36 20.41
C ARG A 296 -12.47 1.45 19.34
N GLU A 297 -11.74 1.23 18.25
CA GLU A 297 -11.55 2.20 17.17
C GLU A 297 -11.68 1.49 15.82
N SER A 298 -12.19 2.20 14.82
CA SER A 298 -12.22 1.71 13.43
C SER A 298 -10.93 2.09 12.73
N HIS A 299 -10.32 1.14 12.04
CA HIS A 299 -9.07 1.33 11.31
C HIS A 299 -9.18 0.77 9.90
N ARG A 300 -8.32 1.21 8.99
CA ARG A 300 -8.19 0.60 7.67
C ARG A 300 -7.10 -0.45 7.66
N ILE A 301 -7.30 -1.52 6.88
CA ILE A 301 -6.24 -2.49 6.57
C ILE A 301 -5.31 -1.85 5.55
N VAL A 302 -4.12 -1.44 6.00
CA VAL A 302 -3.14 -0.73 5.15
C VAL A 302 -2.04 -1.64 4.64
N LYS A 303 -1.85 -2.80 5.29
CA LYS A 303 -0.98 -3.88 4.81
C LYS A 303 -1.62 -5.23 5.13
N PHE A 304 -1.57 -6.16 4.18
CA PHE A 304 -2.13 -7.50 4.34
C PHE A 304 -1.03 -8.53 4.06
N TYR A 305 -0.81 -9.44 5.00
CA TYR A 305 0.07 -10.61 4.86
C TYR A 305 -0.81 -11.86 4.73
N GLU A 306 -1.04 -12.29 3.50
CA GLU A 306 -1.86 -13.44 3.19
C GLU A 306 -1.00 -14.69 3.07
N TYR A 307 -1.36 -15.76 3.76
CA TYR A 307 -0.73 -17.06 3.68
C TYR A 307 -1.68 -18.06 3.02
N PRO A 308 -1.71 -18.17 1.68
CA PRO A 308 -2.75 -18.93 0.97
C PRO A 308 -2.80 -20.40 1.37
N LEU A 309 -1.67 -20.97 1.80
CA LEU A 309 -1.53 -22.38 2.20
C LEU A 309 -1.75 -22.61 3.70
N THR A 310 -1.64 -21.57 4.53
CA THR A 310 -1.76 -21.62 5.99
C THR A 310 -2.46 -20.35 6.49
N LYS A 311 -3.73 -20.20 6.09
CA LYS A 311 -4.53 -18.98 6.26
C LYS A 311 -4.68 -18.53 7.71
N GLU A 312 -4.52 -19.45 8.67
CA GLU A 312 -4.46 -19.14 10.09
C GLU A 312 -3.26 -18.25 10.49
N LYS A 313 -2.25 -18.11 9.63
CA LYS A 313 -1.11 -17.21 9.82
C LYS A 313 -1.36 -15.79 9.29
N ASN A 314 -2.52 -15.53 8.68
CA ASN A 314 -2.84 -14.21 8.12
C ASN A 314 -2.66 -13.10 9.18
N LYS A 315 -2.00 -12.03 8.75
CA LYS A 315 -1.70 -10.86 9.56
C LYS A 315 -2.09 -9.61 8.80
N VAL A 316 -2.55 -8.58 9.49
CA VAL A 316 -2.83 -7.27 8.92
C VAL A 316 -2.15 -6.18 9.73
N GLU A 317 -1.82 -5.09 9.06
CA GLU A 317 -1.48 -3.83 9.72
C GLU A 317 -2.61 -2.84 9.53
N LEU A 318 -2.98 -2.18 10.63
CA LEU A 318 -4.08 -1.24 10.69
C LEU A 318 -3.56 0.15 11.02
N ALA A 319 -4.12 1.15 10.33
CA ALA A 319 -3.87 2.55 10.62
C ALA A 319 -5.17 3.37 10.57
N ASN A 320 -5.16 4.49 11.31
CA ASN A 320 -6.28 5.43 11.40
C ASN A 320 -6.37 6.41 10.22
N THR A 321 -5.34 6.51 9.40
CA THR A 321 -5.26 7.47 8.28
C THR A 321 -4.63 6.79 7.06
N ARG A 322 -4.68 7.46 5.90
CA ARG A 322 -3.79 7.09 4.80
C ARG A 322 -2.39 7.13 5.36
N LEU A 323 -1.62 6.08 5.13
CA LEU A 323 -0.28 5.92 5.68
C LEU A 323 0.51 7.22 5.48
N SER A 324 0.81 7.89 6.60
CA SER A 324 1.38 9.24 6.57
C SER A 324 2.75 9.23 5.88
N PHE A 325 3.21 10.44 5.56
CA PHE A 325 4.42 10.78 4.82
C PHE A 325 5.76 10.17 5.34
N GLU A 326 5.78 9.35 6.40
CA GLU A 326 6.99 9.05 7.20
C GLU A 326 7.38 7.56 7.33
N GLU A 327 6.66 6.62 6.72
CA GLU A 327 7.01 5.19 6.84
C GLU A 327 8.34 4.76 6.19
N VAL A 328 9.07 5.68 5.54
CA VAL A 328 10.34 5.38 4.87
C VAL A 328 11.49 5.11 5.85
N GLN A 329 11.41 5.52 7.14
CA GLN A 329 12.60 5.50 8.01
C GLN A 329 12.68 4.44 9.11
N ARG A 330 11.67 3.59 9.33
CA ARG A 330 11.72 2.62 10.45
C ARG A 330 11.62 1.15 10.07
N THR A 331 11.19 0.80 8.86
CA THR A 331 11.03 -0.62 8.48
C THR A 331 12.35 -1.29 8.09
N GLU A 332 13.37 -0.52 7.66
CA GLU A 332 14.70 -1.06 7.31
C GLU A 332 15.60 -1.35 8.52
N GLN A 333 15.32 -0.77 9.69
CA GLN A 333 16.15 -0.96 10.90
C GLN A 333 15.71 -2.13 11.80
N GLU A 334 14.58 -2.79 11.51
CA GLU A 334 14.14 -3.99 12.25
C GLU A 334 14.39 -5.30 11.48
N LEU A 335 15.12 -5.24 10.36
CA LEU A 335 15.61 -6.41 9.60
C LEU A 335 17.15 -6.48 9.46
N SER A 336 17.90 -5.73 10.28
CA SER A 336 19.36 -5.85 10.41
C SER A 336 19.78 -6.58 11.69
#